data_AF-A0A7W0PT20-F1
#
_entry.id   AF-A0A7W0PT20-F1
#
_cell.length_a   1.000
_cell.length_b   1.000
_cell.length_c   1.000
_cell.angle_alpha   90.00
_cell.angle_beta   90.00
_cell.angle_gamma   90.00
#
_symmetry.space_group_name_H-M   'P 1'
#
loop_
_entity.id
_entity.type
_entity.pdbx_description
1 polymer ?
#
loop_
_entity_poly.entity_id
_entity_poly.type
_entity_poly.pdbx_seq_one_letter_code
_entity_poly.pdbx_strand_id
1 'polypeptide(L)' 'MSNADDALRRAEEFLTQLNGKRDELEQLAKADDIDGDAAVDLIADLADLARQIEAELTRARTIADADG' A
#
# COMPACT_ATOMS: atom_id res chain seq x y z
N MET A 1 7.33 -22.32 -0.49
CA MET A 1 6.58 -21.17 0.05
C MET A 1 5.13 -21.47 -0.17
N SER A 2 4.29 -21.33 0.86
CA SER A 2 2.84 -21.48 0.69
C SER A 2 2.30 -20.34 -0.17
N ASN A 3 1.17 -20.56 -0.85
CA ASN A 3 0.46 -19.49 -1.56
C ASN A 3 0.04 -18.35 -0.61
N ALA A 4 -0.12 -18.64 0.70
CA ALA A 4 -0.36 -17.63 1.72
C ALA A 4 0.90 -16.77 2.00
N ASP A 5 2.09 -17.39 2.08
CA ASP A 5 3.36 -16.68 2.27
C ASP A 5 3.64 -15.73 1.09
N ASP A 6 3.31 -16.16 -0.14
CA ASP A 6 3.47 -15.32 -1.33
C ASP A 6 2.52 -14.11 -1.33
N ALA A 7 1.28 -14.28 -0.85
CA ALA A 7 0.35 -13.16 -0.70
C ALA A 7 0.82 -12.17 0.39
N LEU A 8 1.31 -12.67 1.52
CA LEU A 8 1.89 -11.83 2.58
C LEU A 8 3.11 -11.04 2.09
N ARG A 9 4.02 -11.70 1.37
CA ARG A 9 5.19 -11.04 0.77
C ARG A 9 4.80 -9.90 -0.18
N ARG A 10 3.77 -10.10 -1.01
CA ARG A 10 3.26 -9.03 -1.89
C ARG A 10 2.64 -7.88 -1.10
N ALA A 11 1.92 -8.18 -0.02
CA ALA A 11 1.39 -7.14 0.87
C ALA A 11 2.54 -6.31 1.49
N GLU A 12 3.65 -6.93 1.88
CA GLU A 12 4.84 -6.23 2.39
C GLU A 12 5.52 -5.36 1.32
N GLU A 13 5.60 -5.84 0.07
CA GLU A 13 6.10 -5.06 -1.06
C GLU A 13 5.24 -3.81 -1.31
N PHE A 14 3.91 -3.94 -1.27
CA PHE A 14 3.01 -2.79 -1.39
C PHE A 14 3.08 -1.85 -0.19
N LEU A 15 3.24 -2.38 1.03
CA LEU A 15 3.42 -1.57 2.24
C LEU A 15 4.70 -0.73 2.17
N THR A 16 5.78 -1.30 1.65
CA THR A 16 7.03 -0.58 1.43
C THR A 16 6.84 0.59 0.46
N GLN A 17 6.11 0.38 -0.64
CA GLN A 17 5.77 1.43 -1.59
C GLN A 17 4.87 2.51 -0.97
N LEU A 18 3.87 2.10 -0.18
CA LEU A 18 2.96 3.01 0.51
C LEU A 18 3.70 3.92 1.47
N ASN A 19 4.66 3.39 2.23
CA ASN A 19 5.48 4.20 3.13
C ASN A 19 6.33 5.22 2.35
N GLY A 20 6.91 4.84 1.21
CA GLY A 20 7.63 5.79 0.35
C GLY A 20 6.74 6.93 -0.15
N LYS A 21 5.52 6.60 -0.60
CA LYS A 21 4.52 7.59 -1.02
C LYS A 21 4.03 8.49 0.12
N ARG A 22 3.92 7.95 1.33
CA ARG A 22 3.58 8.73 2.52
C ARG A 22 4.70 9.73 2.84
N ASP A 23 5.95 9.30 2.75
CA ASP A 23 7.09 10.18 2.99
C ASP A 23 7.16 11.28 1.92
N GLU A 24 6.87 10.98 0.64
CA GLU A 24 6.69 11.99 -0.43
C GLU A 24 5.60 13.02 -0.05
N LEU A 25 4.46 12.57 0.49
CA LEU A 25 3.36 13.45 0.87
C LEU A 25 3.75 14.35 2.06
N GLU A 26 4.49 13.80 3.02
CA GLU A 26 5.03 14.59 4.13
C GLU A 26 6.04 15.64 3.67
N GLN A 27 6.82 15.40 2.63
CA GLN A 27 7.71 16.41 2.05
C GLN A 27 6.92 17.48 1.30
N LEU A 28 5.92 17.07 0.52
CA LEU A 28 5.06 18.01 -0.20
C LEU A 28 4.34 18.97 0.76
N ALA A 29 3.84 18.45 1.88
CA ALA A 29 3.16 19.25 2.92
C ALA A 29 4.09 20.24 3.65
N LYS A 30 5.42 20.08 3.53
CA LYS A 30 6.42 21.00 4.10
C LYS A 30 6.90 22.06 3.11
N ALA A 31 6.51 21.95 1.84
CA ALA A 31 6.92 22.92 0.81
C ALA A 31 6.25 24.29 1.06
N ASP A 32 6.98 25.37 0.77
CA ASP A 32 6.46 26.74 0.87
C ASP A 32 5.34 27.02 -0.14
N ASP A 33 5.33 26.29 -1.25
CA ASP A 33 4.28 26.32 -2.28
C ASP A 33 3.82 24.88 -2.56
N ILE A 34 2.57 24.59 -2.18
CA ILE A 34 1.99 23.25 -2.29
C ILE A 34 1.28 23.14 -3.64
N ASP A 35 1.78 22.24 -4.49
CA ASP A 35 1.05 21.81 -5.68
C ASP A 35 -0.13 20.92 -5.27
N GLY A 36 -1.33 21.51 -5.31
CA GLY A 36 -2.57 20.83 -4.89
C GLY A 36 -2.96 19.66 -5.79
N ASP A 37 -2.67 19.73 -7.10
CA ASP A 37 -2.97 18.63 -8.03
C ASP A 37 -2.05 17.45 -7.75
N ALA A 38 -0.74 17.71 -7.56
CA ALA A 38 0.21 16.70 -7.17
C ALA A 38 -0.13 16.05 -5.81
N ALA A 39 -0.66 16.82 -4.86
CA ALA A 39 -1.11 16.30 -3.57
C ALA A 39 -2.31 15.34 -3.71
N VAL A 40 -3.27 15.67 -4.56
CA VAL A 40 -4.45 14.83 -4.83
C VAL A 40 -4.03 13.52 -5.49
N ASP A 41 -3.16 13.58 -6.50
CA ASP A 41 -2.65 12.38 -7.18
C ASP A 41 -1.91 11.47 -6.20
N LEU A 42 -1.09 12.03 -5.32
CA LEU A 42 -0.36 11.27 -4.32
C LEU A 42 -1.27 10.61 -3.28
N ILE A 43 -2.35 11.27 -2.88
CA ILE A 43 -3.38 10.68 -2.01
C ILE A 43 -4.13 9.55 -2.72
N ALA A 44 -4.41 9.70 -4.02
CA ALA A 44 -5.04 8.64 -4.82
C ALA A 44 -4.13 7.39 -4.90
N ASP A 45 -2.84 7.58 -5.18
CA ASP A 45 -1.84 6.50 -5.20
C ASP A 45 -1.77 5.76 -3.84
N LEU A 46 -1.79 6.51 -2.73
CA LEU A 46 -1.81 5.96 -1.38
C LEU A 46 -3.06 5.11 -1.12
N ALA A 47 -4.23 5.59 -1.53
CA ALA A 47 -5.48 4.85 -1.40
C ALA A 47 -5.48 3.56 -2.24
N ASP A 48 -4.89 3.61 -3.42
CA ASP A 48 -4.77 2.45 -4.31
C ASP A 48 -3.83 1.39 -3.75
N LEU A 49 -2.69 1.79 -3.18
CA LEU A 49 -1.78 0.87 -2.49
C LEU A 49 -2.44 0.25 -1.26
N ALA A 50 -3.18 1.03 -0.47
CA ALA A 50 -3.90 0.51 0.70
C ALA A 50 -4.92 -0.57 0.30
N ARG A 51 -5.68 -0.35 -0.78
CA ARG A 51 -6.62 -1.35 -1.33
C ARG A 51 -5.92 -2.62 -1.80
N GLN A 52 -4.75 -2.50 -2.41
CA GLN A 52 -3.95 -3.66 -2.84
C GLN A 52 -3.42 -4.48 -1.66
N ILE A 53 -2.97 -3.81 -0.59
CA ILE A 53 -2.55 -4.48 0.65
C ILE A 53 -3.73 -5.25 1.26
N GLU A 54 -4.90 -4.61 1.41
CA GLU A 54 -6.09 -5.25 1.94
C GLU A 54 -6.49 -6.50 1.12
N ALA A 55 -6.42 -6.42 -0.20
CA ALA A 55 -6.73 -7.53 -1.09
C ALA A 55 -5.79 -8.73 -0.88
N GLU A 56 -4.47 -8.50 -0.78
CA GLU A 56 -3.49 -9.58 -0.57
C GLU A 56 -3.59 -10.16 0.85
N LEU A 57 -3.87 -9.35 1.88
CA LEU A 57 -4.11 -9.84 3.23
C LEU A 57 -5.39 -10.71 3.31
N THR A 58 -6.45 -10.27 2.63
CA THR A 58 -7.70 -11.04 2.53
C THR A 58 -7.48 -12.36 1.81
N ARG A 59 -6.68 -12.33 0.73
CA ARG A 59 -6.28 -13.54 0.01
C ARG A 59 -5.48 -14.49 0.89
N ALA A 60 -4.45 -13.99 1.58
CA ALA A 60 -3.63 -14.79 2.50
C ALA A 60 -4.48 -15.48 3.57
N ARG A 61 -5.42 -14.72 4.17
CA ARG A 61 -6.38 -15.26 5.14
C ARG A 61 -7.26 -16.35 4.54
N THR A 62 -7.82 -16.13 3.35
CA THR A 62 -8.69 -17.11 2.69
C THR A 62 -7.94 -18.41 2.40
N ILE A 63 -6.66 -18.33 2.01
CA ILE A 63 -5.82 -19.51 1.77
C ILE A 63 -5.54 -20.24 3.09
N ALA A 64 -5.15 -19.51 4.13
CA ALA A 64 -4.89 -20.09 5.45
C ALA A 64 -6.13 -20.78 6.04
N ASP A 65 -7.32 -20.19 5.87
CA ASP A 65 -8.60 -20.77 6.30
C ASP A 65 -8.98 -22.03 5.50
N ALA A 66 -8.46 -22.18 4.26
CA ALA A 66 -8.72 -23.35 3.40
C ALA A 66 -7.69 -24.49 3.58
N ASP A 67 -6.48 -24.16 4.02
CA ASP A 67 -5.39 -25.10 4.28
C ASP A 67 -5.41 -25.69 5.71
N GLY A 68 -6.26 -25.18 6.61
CA GLY A 68 -6.44 -25.62 8.00
C GLY A 68 -7.59 -26.61 8.20
#